data_AF-A0A7C3L7U0-F1
#
_entry.id   AF-A0A7C3L7U0-F1
#
_cell.length_a   1.000
_cell.length_b   1.000
_cell.length_c   1.000
_cell.angle_alpha   90.00
_cell.angle_beta   90.00
_cell.angle_gamma   90.00
#
_symmetry.space_group_name_H-M   'P 1'
#
loop_
_entity.id
_entity.type
_entity.pdbx_description
1 polymer ?
#
loop_
_entity_poly.entity_id
_entity_poly.type
_entity_poly.pdbx_seq_one_letter_code
_entity_poly.pdbx_strand_id
1 'polypeptide(L)' 'MDFDFNTLARLRENHPAWRLLTAEHAPLIVSFLHRVFIEPNIRIMAQDELTAKLDDE' A
#
# COMPACT_ATOMS: atom_id res chain seq x y z
N MET A 1 2.19 1.51 25.50
CA MET A 1 2.24 0.35 24.59
C MET A 1 3.68 0.30 24.13
N ASP A 2 4.49 -0.60 24.68
CA ASP A 2 5.92 -0.68 24.30
C ASP A 2 6.02 -1.48 23.00
N PHE A 3 6.45 -0.81 21.93
CA PHE A 3 6.80 -1.47 20.68
C PHE A 3 8.24 -1.93 20.77
N ASP A 4 8.45 -3.14 21.28
CA ASP A 4 9.78 -3.73 21.29
C ASP A 4 10.28 -4.02 19.87
N PHE A 5 11.61 -4.14 19.73
CA PHE A 5 12.25 -4.39 18.44
C PHE A 5 11.70 -5.62 17.72
N ASN A 6 11.38 -6.68 18.47
CA ASN A 6 10.86 -7.93 17.89
C ASN A 6 9.46 -7.74 17.30
N THR A 7 8.62 -6.94 17.96
CA THR A 7 7.27 -6.57 17.51
C THR A 7 7.35 -5.73 16.23
N LEU A 8 8.25 -4.74 16.22
CA LEU A 8 8.49 -3.92 15.02
C LEU A 8 9.04 -4.77 13.86
N ALA A 9 9.98 -5.69 14.12
CA ALA A 9 10.51 -6.59 13.11
C ALA A 9 9.43 -7.49 12.49
N ARG A 10 8.56 -8.06 13.33
CA ARG A 10 7.44 -8.90 12.86
C ARG A 10 6.42 -8.10 12.05
N LEU A 11 6.12 -6.87 12.44
CA LEU A 11 5.23 -5.99 11.66
C LEU A 11 5.86 -5.61 10.32
N ARG A 12 7.18 -5.37 10.27
CA ARG A 12 7.86 -5.09 9.00
C ARG A 12 7.77 -6.26 8.02
N GLU A 13 7.87 -7.48 8.51
CA GLU A 13 7.80 -8.69 7.68
C GLU A 13 6.37 -9.04 7.25
N ASN A 14 5.39 -8.86 8.12
CA ASN A 14 4.06 -9.43 7.92
C ASN A 14 2.96 -8.39 7.65
N HIS A 15 3.17 -7.12 8.01
CA HIS A 15 2.13 -6.10 7.87
C HIS A 15 2.18 -5.46 6.48
N PRO A 16 1.12 -5.59 5.65
CA PRO A 16 1.13 -5.14 4.26
C PRO A 16 1.39 -3.63 4.14
N ALA A 17 0.86 -2.80 5.04
CA ALA A 17 1.13 -1.36 5.01
C ALA A 17 2.59 -1.03 5.35
N TRP A 18 3.27 -1.80 6.20
CA TRP A 18 4.68 -1.53 6.53
C TRP A 18 5.61 -2.05 5.44
N ARG A 19 5.25 -3.18 4.82
CA ARG A 19 5.90 -3.63 3.59
C ARG A 19 5.80 -2.58 2.49
N LEU A 20 4.64 -1.93 2.34
CA LEU A 20 4.46 -0.82 1.41
C LEU A 20 5.38 0.37 1.74
N LEU A 21 5.42 0.80 3.00
CA LEU A 21 6.25 1.94 3.43
C LEU A 21 7.75 1.69 3.30
N THR A 22 8.17 0.43 3.28
CA THR A 22 9.58 0.02 3.13
C THR A 22 9.94 -0.35 1.69
N ALA A 23 9.00 -0.29 0.75
CA ALA A 23 9.26 -0.57 -0.66
C ALA A 23 10.12 0.54 -1.28
N GLU A 24 11.03 0.15 -2.19
CA GLU A 24 11.91 1.09 -2.89
C GLU A 24 11.14 2.20 -3.62
N HIS A 25 9.99 1.85 -4.19
CA HIS A 25 9.12 2.77 -4.92
C HIS A 25 7.88 3.17 -4.12
N ALA A 26 7.95 3.18 -2.78
CA ALA A 26 6.82 3.52 -1.92
C ALA A 26 6.08 4.81 -2.33
N PRO A 27 6.74 5.93 -2.69
CA PRO A 27 6.04 7.14 -3.11
C PRO A 27 5.17 6.95 -4.37
N LEU A 28 5.66 6.17 -5.35
CA LEU A 28 4.92 5.88 -6.59
C LEU A 28 3.69 5.01 -6.29
N ILE A 29 3.88 3.95 -5.50
CA ILE A 29 2.79 3.03 -5.15
C ILE A 29 1.71 3.77 -4.34
N VAL A 30 2.10 4.60 -3.37
CA VAL A 30 1.16 5.39 -2.56
C VAL A 30 0.42 6.43 -3.42
N SER A 31 1.12 7.11 -4.35
CA SER A 31 0.50 8.07 -5.27
C SER A 31 -0.56 7.42 -6.16
N PHE A 32 -0.26 6.24 -6.71
CA PHE A 32 -1.22 5.44 -7.48
C PHE A 32 -2.45 5.06 -6.63
N LEU A 33 -2.23 4.47 -5.44
CA LEU A 33 -3.32 4.07 -4.55
C LEU A 33 -4.18 5.27 -4.08
N HIS A 34 -3.58 6.43 -3.86
CA HIS A 34 -4.30 7.66 -3.53
C HIS A 34 -5.25 8.07 -4.66
N ARG A 35 -4.75 8.15 -5.89
CA ARG A 35 -5.53 8.51 -7.07
C ARG A 35 -6.64 7.50 -7.38
N VAL A 36 -6.42 6.22 -7.14
CA VAL A 36 -7.39 5.17 -7.48
C VAL A 36 -8.46 4.97 -6.40
N PHE A 37 -8.13 5.07 -5.11
CA PHE A 37 -9.07 4.79 -4.02
C PHE A 37 -9.53 6.05 -3.29
N ILE A 38 -8.62 6.98 -2.96
CA ILE A 38 -8.90 8.09 -2.06
C ILE A 38 -9.58 9.24 -2.80
N GLU A 39 -9.00 9.70 -3.91
CA GLU A 39 -9.56 10.78 -4.72
C GLU A 39 -11.00 10.50 -5.20
N PRO A 40 -11.32 9.32 -5.78
CA PRO A 40 -12.68 8.99 -6.17
C PRO A 40 -13.53 8.43 -5.02
N ASN A 41 -12.98 8.29 -3.81
CA ASN A 41 -13.66 7.73 -2.63
C ASN A 41 -14.27 6.34 -2.86
N ILE A 42 -13.49 5.45 -3.47
CA ILE A 42 -13.85 4.05 -3.73
C ILE A 42 -13.24 3.20 -2.62
N ARG A 43 -14.04 2.30 -2.03
CA ARG A 43 -13.57 1.43 -0.93
C ARG A 43 -13.11 0.05 -1.38
N ILE A 44 -13.66 -0.43 -2.50
CA ILE A 44 -13.43 -1.77 -3.02
C ILE A 44 -13.37 -1.66 -4.54
N MET A 45 -12.39 -2.31 -5.14
CA MET A 45 -12.18 -2.38 -6.58
C MET A 45 -11.82 -3.81 -6.95
N ALA A 46 -12.26 -4.27 -8.12
CA ALA A 46 -11.84 -5.57 -8.65
C ALA A 46 -10.34 -5.55 -8.95
N GLN A 47 -9.65 -6.68 -8.73
CA GLN A 47 -8.21 -6.74 -8.97
C GLN A 47 -7.85 -6.43 -10.42
N ASP A 48 -8.59 -6.98 -11.38
CA ASP A 48 -8.35 -6.76 -12.82
C ASP A 48 -8.51 -5.28 -13.21
N GLU A 49 -9.48 -4.60 -12.60
CA GLU A 49 -9.70 -3.16 -12.81
C GLU A 49 -8.54 -2.33 -12.23
N LEU A 50 -8.06 -2.70 -11.04
CA LEU A 50 -6.91 -2.04 -10.42
C LEU A 50 -5.65 -2.22 -11.25
N THR A 51 -5.41 -3.41 -11.80
CA THR A 51 -4.25 -3.68 -12.67
C THR A 51 -4.33 -2.88 -13.95
N ALA A 52 -5.50 -2.85 -14.62
CA ALA A 52 -5.68 -2.04 -15.82
C ALA A 52 -5.38 -0.55 -15.59
N LYS A 53 -5.83 0.01 -14.44
CA LYS A 53 -5.53 1.40 -14.07
C LYS A 53 -4.05 1.67 -13.83
N LEU A 54 -3.27 0.66 -13.45
CA LEU A 54 -1.82 0.79 -13.27
C LEU A 54 -1.09 0.78 -14.62
N ASP A 55 -1.58 0.01 -15.59
CA ASP A 55 -1.00 -0.05 -16.94
C ASP A 55 -1.21 1.26 -17.73
N ASP A 56 -2.21 2.06 -17.34
CA ASP A 56 -2.51 3.37 -17.92
C ASP A 56 -1.64 4.52 -17.36
N GLU A 57 -0.78 4.27 -16.36
CA GLU A 57 0.18 5.24 -15.79
C GLU A 57 1.54 5.26 -16.49
#